data_AF-A0A4R9JP40-F1
#
_entry.id   AF-A0A4R9JP40-F1
#
_cell.length_a   1.000
_cell.length_b   1.000
_cell.length_c   1.000
_cell.angle_alpha   90.00
_cell.angle_beta   90.00
_cell.angle_gamma   90.00
#
_symmetry.space_group_name_H-M   'P 1'
#
loop_
_entity.id
_entity.type
_entity.pdbx_description
1 polymer ?
#
loop_
_entity_poly.entity_id
_entity_poly.type
_entity_poly.pdbx_seq_one_letter_code
_entity_poly.pdbx_strand_id
1 'polypeptide(L)'
;MRKVMFVIFAFSFCNISMCKSESGVTNLDKMFVFGSFFASNSVSVKPETGTVIQAPTMSLTIPLGALDEETVITYSETSLPPANDSVVPIQVAYQFGPEHLQFNKPVQMKICYDARPEFLQGKREDSLQIQHYDPNTKKYISYGGDVDLVNHCVTTSIYHFSNYILTAQNLVLGNNPPTIGGATFFPGRLIEGLPAVVRTTITDWDASAIVTARFYYRTQGSGSIFKSINMLPDENDGTNQFYQAKIPATDIVAAGLEYYIEVYDSLNARVTRPATAPTAFDTINGDIRDAASPIRFQTTITRMTAGFSRDLTVQVKGNSSATYYPVPAETMTFAGGKGITSRPTWLSARYTAQIIGGSYIQASYGNLNLSMPINVYPGVMVRMLILYNSAELPNPFEVTAGSTTALDAVGYDSFNNFIFVHPTFASDGVIGSFADPFSDFGKFTALYYPTDRTGTISVSLGGFTSTYNILVKGFGVLCQYDVGTFDSTCIFN
;
A
#
# COMPACT_ATOMS: atom_id res chain seq x y z
N MET A 1 -17.44 34.33 5.84
CA MET A 1 -17.37 34.97 7.18
C MET A 1 -15.95 34.81 7.71
N ARG A 2 -15.12 35.85 7.53
CA ARG A 2 -13.72 35.88 7.98
C ARG A 2 -13.68 36.42 9.42
N LYS A 3 -13.08 35.69 10.35
CA LYS A 3 -12.70 36.23 11.66
C LYS A 3 -11.31 36.87 11.53
N VAL A 4 -11.29 38.19 11.63
CA VAL A 4 -10.08 39.02 11.73
C VAL A 4 -9.78 39.18 13.22
N MET A 5 -8.58 38.81 13.65
CA MET A 5 -8.11 39.03 15.03
C MET A 5 -7.30 40.34 15.05
N PHE A 6 -7.82 41.34 15.76
CA PHE A 6 -7.15 42.60 16.04
C PHE A 6 -6.14 42.40 17.19
N VAL A 7 -4.87 42.76 16.97
CA VAL A 7 -3.89 42.96 18.03
C VAL A 7 -3.78 44.46 18.29
N ILE A 8 -4.14 44.88 19.50
CA ILE A 8 -4.08 46.27 19.96
C ILE A 8 -2.68 46.51 20.55
N PHE A 9 -1.91 47.43 19.97
CA PHE A 9 -0.74 48.03 20.61
C PHE A 9 -1.16 49.31 21.34
N ALA A 10 -1.02 49.33 22.66
CA ALA A 10 -1.16 50.54 23.47
C ALA A 10 0.19 51.27 23.52
N PHE A 11 0.29 52.39 22.81
CA PHE A 11 1.36 53.37 23.00
C PHE A 11 0.95 54.37 24.07
N SER A 12 1.69 54.42 25.18
CA SER A 12 1.59 55.49 26.16
C SER A 12 2.69 56.52 25.89
N PHE A 13 2.28 57.74 25.56
CA PHE A 13 3.15 58.91 25.46
C PHE A 13 3.45 59.45 26.86
N CYS A 14 4.73 59.68 27.18
CA CYS A 14 5.12 60.64 28.20
C CYS A 14 6.25 61.53 27.68
N ASN A 15 6.10 62.84 27.91
CA ASN A 15 6.87 63.94 27.35
C ASN A 15 8.21 64.19 28.06
N ILE A 16 9.07 64.92 27.34
CA ILE A 16 10.46 65.29 27.59
C ILE A 16 10.64 66.25 28.79
N SER A 17 11.64 66.01 29.65
CA SER A 17 12.50 67.07 30.23
C SER A 17 13.78 66.56 30.90
N MET A 18 14.81 67.40 30.83
CA MET A 18 16.24 67.25 31.16
C MET A 18 16.59 66.75 32.59
N CYS A 19 17.68 65.95 32.73
CA CYS A 19 18.87 66.32 33.53
C CYS A 19 20.04 65.32 33.43
N LYS A 20 21.22 65.81 33.81
CA LYS A 20 22.60 65.28 33.64
C LYS A 20 22.98 64.02 34.46
N SER A 21 23.99 63.32 33.91
CA SER A 21 25.08 62.51 34.50
C SER A 21 24.87 61.80 35.85
N GLU A 22 25.05 60.47 35.88
CA GLU A 22 26.25 59.80 36.40
C GLU A 22 26.10 58.27 36.28
N SER A 23 27.25 57.60 36.32
CA SER A 23 27.53 56.18 36.18
C SER A 23 26.63 55.20 36.94
N GLY A 24 26.25 54.11 36.27
CA GLY A 24 25.72 52.92 36.91
C GLY A 24 25.55 51.78 35.91
N VAL A 25 26.52 50.87 35.85
CA VAL A 25 26.43 49.61 35.09
C VAL A 25 25.34 48.75 35.73
N THR A 26 24.30 48.40 35.00
CA THR A 26 23.39 47.29 35.35
C THR A 26 23.15 46.41 34.14
N ASN A 27 23.52 45.13 34.29
CA ASN A 27 23.35 44.03 33.36
C ASN A 27 21.90 43.85 32.87
N LEU A 28 21.54 44.42 31.72
CA LEU A 28 20.29 44.08 31.02
C LEU A 28 20.43 43.90 29.49
N ASP A 29 21.62 44.13 28.92
CA ASP A 29 21.86 43.99 27.46
C ASP A 29 22.36 42.60 27.02
N LYS A 30 22.19 41.57 27.84
CA LYS A 30 22.57 40.19 27.48
C LYS A 30 21.44 39.19 27.74
N MET A 31 20.26 39.40 27.18
CA MET A 31 19.27 38.32 27.06
C MET A 31 18.15 38.62 26.05
N PHE A 32 18.50 39.06 24.85
CA PHE A 32 17.61 38.92 23.70
C PHE A 32 18.41 38.41 22.50
N VAL A 33 18.78 37.12 22.57
CA VAL A 33 19.02 36.36 21.34
C VAL A 33 17.62 36.10 20.76
N PHE A 34 17.23 36.89 19.77
CA PHE A 34 16.16 36.52 18.86
C PHE A 34 16.63 35.31 18.05
N GLY A 35 16.57 34.13 18.67
CA GLY A 35 16.57 32.89 17.92
C GLY A 35 15.31 32.89 17.07
N SER A 36 15.45 32.66 15.76
CA SER A 36 14.33 32.37 14.89
C SER A 36 13.66 31.08 15.39
N PHE A 37 12.61 31.23 16.22
CA PHE A 37 11.84 30.09 16.71
C PHE A 37 10.90 29.63 15.59
N PHE A 38 11.31 28.62 14.83
CA PHE A 38 10.37 27.86 14.02
C PHE A 38 9.50 27.03 14.96
N ALA A 39 8.17 27.18 14.85
CA ALA A 39 7.25 26.42 15.68
C ALA A 39 7.29 24.93 15.29
N SER A 40 7.61 24.06 16.25
CA SER A 40 7.47 22.61 16.08
C SER A 40 6.01 22.22 16.28
N ASN A 41 5.46 21.51 15.31
CA ASN A 41 4.12 20.96 15.33
C ASN A 41 4.18 19.45 15.51
N SER A 42 3.11 18.84 16.00
CA SER A 42 3.02 17.38 16.12
C SER A 42 1.65 16.85 15.76
N VAL A 43 1.61 15.64 15.22
CA VAL A 43 0.38 14.91 14.87
C VAL A 43 0.55 13.46 15.29
N SER A 44 -0.41 12.92 16.04
CA SER A 44 -0.46 11.48 16.32
C SER A 44 -1.03 10.74 15.12
N VAL A 45 -0.34 9.71 14.64
CA VAL A 45 -0.74 8.95 13.46
C VAL A 45 -0.93 7.49 13.82
N LYS A 46 -2.13 6.98 13.55
CA LYS A 46 -2.50 5.59 13.80
C LYS A 46 -2.27 4.74 12.54
N PRO A 47 -1.68 3.53 12.66
CA PRO A 47 -1.50 2.62 11.53
C PRO A 47 -2.77 2.33 10.75
N GLU A 48 -3.91 2.19 11.43
CA GLU A 48 -5.18 1.77 10.83
C GLU A 48 -5.85 2.85 9.97
N THR A 49 -5.54 4.13 10.19
CA THR A 49 -6.14 5.24 9.43
C THR A 49 -5.15 5.94 8.49
N GLY A 50 -3.86 5.95 8.82
CA GLY A 50 -2.93 6.90 8.22
C GLY A 50 -3.30 8.34 8.54
N THR A 51 -2.74 9.30 7.81
CA THR A 51 -3.10 10.72 7.91
C THR A 51 -2.59 11.54 6.71
N VAL A 52 -3.06 12.79 6.61
CA VAL A 52 -2.40 13.82 5.79
C VAL A 52 -1.97 14.96 6.71
N ILE A 53 -0.66 15.19 6.81
CA ILE A 53 -0.08 16.33 7.53
C ILE A 53 0.02 17.51 6.58
N GLN A 54 -0.45 18.68 7.01
CA GLN A 54 -0.43 19.91 6.24
C GLN A 54 0.41 20.98 6.95
N ALA A 55 1.26 21.65 6.18
CA ALA A 55 2.00 22.85 6.53
C ALA A 55 1.82 23.90 5.40
N PRO A 56 2.27 25.16 5.57
CA PRO A 56 1.98 26.23 4.61
C PRO A 56 2.32 25.91 3.15
N THR A 57 3.45 25.25 2.90
CA THR A 57 3.92 24.87 1.55
C THR A 57 4.13 23.37 1.39
N MET A 58 3.77 22.55 2.39
CA MET A 58 4.04 21.11 2.37
C MET A 58 2.82 20.29 2.76
N SER A 59 2.61 19.21 2.03
CA SER A 59 1.66 18.14 2.37
C SER A 59 2.41 16.82 2.44
N LEU A 60 2.17 16.06 3.51
CA LEU A 60 2.71 14.72 3.69
C LEU A 60 1.57 13.74 3.89
N THR A 61 1.40 12.82 2.94
CA THR A 61 0.36 11.79 2.95
C THR A 61 0.95 10.47 3.43
N ILE A 62 0.58 10.07 4.65
CA ILE A 62 0.99 8.81 5.27
C ILE A 62 -0.16 7.81 5.09
N PRO A 63 -0.03 6.80 4.22
CA PRO A 63 -1.11 5.85 3.99
C PRO A 63 -1.31 4.92 5.18
N LEU A 64 -2.51 4.35 5.29
CA LEU A 64 -2.81 3.31 6.27
C LEU A 64 -1.82 2.13 6.14
N GLY A 65 -1.30 1.66 7.28
CA GLY A 65 -0.30 0.59 7.38
C GLY A 65 1.13 1.01 7.03
N ALA A 66 1.41 2.30 6.81
CA ALA A 66 2.79 2.78 6.65
C ALA A 66 3.62 2.67 7.95
N LEU A 67 2.95 2.65 9.11
CA LEU A 67 3.52 2.54 10.45
C LEU A 67 3.13 1.22 11.11
N ASP A 68 3.92 0.76 12.08
CA ASP A 68 3.64 -0.45 12.87
C ASP A 68 2.76 -0.16 14.10
N GLU A 69 2.89 1.04 14.67
CA GLU A 69 2.18 1.46 15.87
C GLU A 69 1.81 2.95 15.82
N GLU A 70 0.93 3.38 16.72
CA GLU A 70 0.60 4.80 16.85
C GLU A 70 1.86 5.60 17.16
N THR A 71 2.20 6.53 16.26
CA THR A 71 3.45 7.28 16.32
C THR A 71 3.15 8.77 16.34
N VAL A 72 3.78 9.50 17.28
CA VAL A 72 3.74 10.97 17.28
C VAL A 72 4.79 11.49 16.31
N ILE A 73 4.33 12.17 15.27
CA ILE A 73 5.17 12.72 14.21
C ILE A 73 5.35 14.21 14.47
N THR A 74 6.59 14.65 14.64
CA THR A 74 6.93 16.07 14.80
C THR A 74 7.42 16.64 13.49
N TYR A 75 7.07 17.90 13.20
CA TYR A 75 7.60 18.60 12.04
C TYR A 75 7.78 20.10 12.31
N SER A 76 8.84 20.67 11.75
CA SER A 76 9.13 22.10 11.81
C SER A 76 9.82 22.55 10.53
N GLU A 77 9.53 23.78 10.11
CA GLU A 77 10.35 24.45 9.11
C GLU A 77 11.74 24.74 9.70
N THR A 78 12.77 24.73 8.87
CA THR A 78 14.15 25.00 9.27
C THR A 78 14.78 26.00 8.32
N SER A 79 15.88 26.64 8.75
CA SER A 79 16.69 27.45 7.85
C SER A 79 17.22 26.62 6.68
N LEU A 80 17.27 27.23 5.49
CA LEU A 80 17.91 26.61 4.33
C LEU A 80 19.41 26.38 4.61
N PRO A 81 19.93 25.16 4.40
CA PRO A 81 21.36 24.92 4.47
C PRO A 81 22.10 25.61 3.32
N PRO A 82 23.45 25.65 3.34
CA PRO A 82 24.22 26.32 2.30
C PRO A 82 24.13 25.59 0.95
N ALA A 83 24.14 26.35 -0.14
CA ALA A 83 24.28 25.82 -1.49
C ALA A 83 25.66 25.19 -1.72
N ASN A 84 25.77 24.36 -2.76
CA ASN A 84 27.04 23.85 -3.27
C ASN A 84 27.10 23.99 -4.79
N ASP A 85 28.14 23.46 -5.43
CA ASP A 85 28.37 23.61 -6.87
C ASP A 85 27.25 23.01 -7.73
N SER A 86 26.56 21.98 -7.24
CA SER A 86 25.54 21.22 -7.99
C SER A 86 24.11 21.61 -7.63
N VAL A 87 23.83 21.99 -6.39
CA VAL A 87 22.47 22.24 -5.90
C VAL A 87 22.35 23.56 -5.14
N VAL A 88 21.20 24.21 -5.34
CA VAL A 88 20.80 25.44 -4.66
C VAL A 88 19.52 25.17 -3.88
N PRO A 89 19.51 25.30 -2.54
CA PRO A 89 18.29 25.24 -1.74
C PRO A 89 17.35 26.39 -2.04
N ILE A 90 16.06 26.08 -2.18
CA ILE A 90 15.02 27.00 -2.62
C ILE A 90 13.89 27.03 -1.58
N GLN A 91 13.60 28.24 -1.09
CA GLN A 91 12.43 28.62 -0.29
C GLN A 91 12.26 27.94 1.07
N VAL A 92 12.18 26.60 1.13
CA VAL A 92 11.75 25.87 2.33
C VAL A 92 12.55 24.60 2.61
N ALA A 93 12.74 24.33 3.90
CA ALA A 93 13.26 23.08 4.44
C ALA A 93 12.39 22.65 5.63
N TYR A 94 12.15 21.34 5.77
CA TYR A 94 11.37 20.76 6.86
C TYR A 94 12.17 19.65 7.55
N GLN A 95 12.20 19.69 8.87
CA GLN A 95 12.69 18.60 9.70
C GLN A 95 11.52 17.76 10.21
N PHE A 96 11.60 16.44 10.05
CA PHE A 96 10.63 15.50 10.61
C PHE A 96 11.25 14.61 11.68
N GLY A 97 10.44 14.25 12.67
CA GLY A 97 10.76 13.26 13.69
C GLY A 97 9.63 12.25 13.86
N PRO A 98 9.90 11.05 14.41
CA PRO A 98 11.21 10.58 14.90
C PRO A 98 12.23 10.32 13.80
N GLU A 99 13.49 10.70 14.03
CA GLU A 99 14.56 10.52 13.05
C GLU A 99 14.76 9.03 12.71
N HIS A 100 15.02 8.72 11.43
CA HIS A 100 15.25 7.36 10.93
C HIS A 100 14.07 6.38 11.07
N LEU A 101 12.88 6.83 11.45
CA LEU A 101 11.67 6.01 11.36
C LEU A 101 11.49 5.56 9.91
N GLN A 102 11.49 4.26 9.64
CA GLN A 102 11.29 3.70 8.31
C GLN A 102 9.84 3.28 8.11
N PHE A 103 9.26 3.63 6.95
CA PHE A 103 7.89 3.26 6.62
C PHE A 103 7.80 1.91 5.92
N ASN A 104 6.71 1.21 6.18
CA ASN A 104 6.37 -0.06 5.52
C ASN A 104 5.68 0.13 4.17
N LYS A 105 5.28 1.37 3.88
CA LYS A 105 4.70 1.80 2.61
C LYS A 105 5.28 3.17 2.26
N PRO A 106 5.49 3.49 0.98
CA PRO A 106 5.95 4.81 0.59
C PRO A 106 4.99 5.90 1.10
N VAL A 107 5.56 6.93 1.71
CA VAL A 107 4.85 8.14 2.13
C VAL A 107 5.01 9.18 1.04
N GLN A 108 3.94 9.83 0.62
CA GLN A 108 4.01 10.84 -0.44
C GLN A 108 4.27 12.22 0.17
N MET A 109 5.37 12.85 -0.23
CA MET A 109 5.71 14.22 0.14
C MET A 109 5.45 15.14 -1.06
N LYS A 110 4.77 16.24 -0.81
CA LYS A 110 4.53 17.31 -1.79
C LYS A 110 4.98 18.64 -1.19
N ILE A 111 5.86 19.37 -1.89
CA ILE A 111 6.27 20.73 -1.53
C ILE A 111 5.87 21.66 -2.67
N CYS A 112 5.04 22.66 -2.38
CA CYS A 112 4.65 23.70 -3.32
C CYS A 112 5.56 24.93 -3.16
N TYR A 113 5.76 25.66 -4.26
CA TYR A 113 6.74 26.72 -4.35
C TYR A 113 6.17 27.93 -5.10
N ASP A 114 6.77 29.08 -4.85
CA ASP A 114 6.52 30.29 -5.64
C ASP A 114 7.41 30.26 -6.90
N ALA A 115 6.79 30.29 -8.07
CA ALA A 115 7.46 30.17 -9.36
C ALA A 115 8.07 31.48 -9.88
N ARG A 116 7.88 32.59 -9.16
CA ARG A 116 8.45 33.86 -9.60
C ARG A 116 9.99 33.80 -9.57
N PRO A 117 10.69 34.36 -10.58
CA PRO A 117 12.14 34.20 -10.74
C PRO A 117 12.98 34.58 -9.51
N GLU A 118 12.53 35.56 -8.73
CA GLU A 118 13.20 35.98 -7.49
C GLU A 118 13.21 34.89 -6.41
N PHE A 119 12.17 34.06 -6.33
CA PHE A 119 12.08 32.97 -5.35
C PHE A 119 12.81 31.70 -5.82
N LEU A 120 12.92 31.51 -7.13
CA LEU A 120 13.71 30.44 -7.74
C LEU A 120 15.19 30.80 -7.91
N GLN A 121 15.60 32.02 -7.54
CA GLN A 121 16.97 32.52 -7.70
C GLN A 121 17.49 32.36 -9.15
N GLY A 122 16.59 32.56 -10.12
CA GLY A 122 16.87 32.40 -11.55
C GLY A 122 17.12 30.95 -12.00
N LYS A 123 16.82 29.95 -11.18
CA LYS A 123 16.92 28.53 -11.55
C LYS A 123 15.67 28.07 -12.31
N ARG A 124 15.84 27.02 -13.12
CA ARG A 124 14.75 26.44 -13.91
C ARG A 124 13.82 25.63 -13.01
N GLU A 125 12.51 25.78 -13.19
CA GLU A 125 11.51 25.02 -12.43
C GLU A 125 11.62 23.51 -12.66
N ASP A 126 11.86 23.09 -13.90
CA ASP A 126 12.00 21.68 -14.26
C ASP A 126 13.22 20.99 -13.63
N SER A 127 14.14 21.75 -13.03
CA SER A 127 15.28 21.23 -12.28
C SER A 127 15.03 21.04 -10.78
N LEU A 128 13.81 21.33 -10.31
CA LEU A 128 13.46 21.24 -8.90
C LEU A 128 13.35 19.79 -8.43
N GLN A 129 13.86 19.52 -7.23
CA GLN A 129 13.79 18.22 -6.57
C GLN A 129 13.60 18.38 -5.06
N ILE A 130 13.05 17.34 -4.44
CA ILE A 130 13.07 17.17 -2.99
C ILE A 130 14.31 16.36 -2.62
N GLN A 131 15.12 16.89 -1.72
CA GLN A 131 16.33 16.23 -1.23
C GLN A 131 16.34 16.11 0.28
N HIS A 132 16.96 15.03 0.76
CA HIS A 132 17.34 14.91 2.16
C HIS A 132 18.69 15.59 2.38
N TYR A 133 18.79 16.43 3.41
CA TYR A 133 20.06 17.01 3.84
C TYR A 133 20.55 16.35 5.14
N ASP A 134 21.72 15.72 5.06
CA ASP A 134 22.39 15.19 6.24
C ASP A 134 23.32 16.27 6.83
N PRO A 135 22.99 16.83 8.01
CA PRO A 135 23.78 17.90 8.62
C PRO A 135 25.18 17.44 9.07
N ASN A 136 25.37 16.14 9.32
CA ASN A 136 26.64 15.60 9.78
C ASN A 136 27.66 15.53 8.64
N THR A 137 27.23 15.03 7.48
CA THR A 137 28.08 14.91 6.29
C THR A 137 28.00 16.13 5.38
N LYS A 138 27.06 17.05 5.64
CA LYS A 138 26.72 18.21 4.79
C LYS A 138 26.36 17.81 3.35
N LYS A 139 25.83 16.60 3.18
CA LYS A 139 25.50 16.04 1.87
C LYS A 139 24.03 16.22 1.54
N TYR A 140 23.77 16.49 0.27
CA TYR A 140 22.45 16.51 -0.32
C TYR A 140 22.16 15.15 -0.98
N ILE A 141 20.99 14.59 -0.67
CA ILE A 141 20.58 13.27 -1.08
C ILE A 141 19.28 13.39 -1.85
N SER A 142 19.36 13.34 -3.19
CA SER A 142 18.16 13.45 -4.02
C SER A 142 17.21 12.27 -3.84
N TYR A 143 15.93 12.61 -3.64
CA TYR A 143 14.77 11.72 -3.74
C TYR A 143 14.00 11.98 -5.04
N GLY A 144 14.58 12.75 -5.97
CA GLY A 144 13.93 13.16 -7.21
C GLY A 144 12.72 14.05 -6.96
N GLY A 145 11.77 13.97 -7.87
CA GLY A 145 10.50 14.68 -7.77
C GLY A 145 9.84 14.83 -9.12
N ASP A 146 8.53 14.67 -9.14
CA ASP A 146 7.70 15.06 -10.27
C ASP A 146 7.31 16.53 -10.09
N VAL A 147 7.75 17.38 -11.04
CA VAL A 147 7.52 18.83 -11.00
C VAL A 147 6.24 19.16 -11.76
N ASP A 148 5.21 19.57 -11.02
CA ASP A 148 3.98 20.09 -11.58
C ASP A 148 4.14 21.59 -11.84
N LEU A 149 4.41 21.94 -13.11
CA LEU A 149 4.59 23.33 -13.56
C LEU A 149 3.29 24.16 -13.54
N VAL A 150 2.13 23.53 -13.36
CA VAL A 150 0.84 24.23 -13.33
C VAL A 150 0.46 24.59 -11.90
N ASN A 151 0.61 23.64 -10.98
CA ASN A 151 0.33 23.86 -9.56
C ASN A 151 1.55 24.34 -8.77
N HIS A 152 2.71 24.41 -9.42
CA HIS A 152 4.01 24.78 -8.84
C HIS A 152 4.31 23.97 -7.58
N CYS A 153 4.33 22.64 -7.73
CA CYS A 153 4.66 21.72 -6.65
C CYS A 153 5.55 20.58 -7.13
N VAL A 154 6.42 20.11 -6.24
CA VAL A 154 7.23 18.92 -6.45
C VAL A 154 6.69 17.79 -5.57
N THR A 155 6.47 16.61 -6.16
CA THR A 155 5.96 15.44 -5.44
C THR A 155 6.95 14.28 -5.53
N THR A 156 7.24 13.62 -4.39
CA THR A 156 8.06 12.40 -4.37
C THR A 156 7.56 11.41 -3.31
N SER A 157 8.06 10.17 -3.39
CA SER A 157 7.87 9.15 -2.35
C SER A 157 9.09 9.11 -1.42
N ILE A 158 8.84 9.13 -0.11
CA ILE A 158 9.85 8.97 0.93
C ILE A 158 9.63 7.68 1.72
N TYR A 159 10.71 7.12 2.25
CA TYR A 159 10.71 5.82 2.94
C TYR A 159 11.15 5.89 4.40
N HIS A 160 11.53 7.08 4.88
CA HIS A 160 11.91 7.31 6.26
C HIS A 160 11.70 8.78 6.62
N PHE A 161 11.87 9.15 7.89
CA PHE A 161 11.89 10.57 8.30
C PHE A 161 13.30 11.14 8.40
N SER A 162 13.44 12.38 7.91
CA SER A 162 14.66 13.18 8.02
C SER A 162 14.39 14.68 7.69
N ASN A 163 15.44 15.44 7.37
CA ASN A 163 15.39 16.82 6.90
C ASN A 163 15.19 16.89 5.38
N TYR A 164 14.02 17.34 4.93
CA TYR A 164 13.66 17.44 3.52
C TYR A 164 13.66 18.89 3.03
N ILE A 165 14.25 19.10 1.86
CA ILE A 165 14.56 20.44 1.34
C ILE A 165 14.17 20.48 -0.13
N LEU A 166 13.50 21.56 -0.53
CA LEU A 166 13.31 21.86 -1.94
C LEU A 166 14.60 22.47 -2.49
N THR A 167 15.12 21.91 -3.57
CA THR A 167 16.36 22.37 -4.20
C THR A 167 16.18 22.48 -5.72
N ALA A 168 16.92 23.37 -6.35
CA ALA A 168 17.10 23.41 -7.81
C ALA A 168 18.53 22.98 -8.17
N GLN A 169 18.70 22.39 -9.35
CA GLN A 169 20.04 22.06 -9.85
C GLN A 169 20.73 23.27 -10.48
N ASN A 170 22.04 23.34 -10.30
CA ASN A 170 22.88 24.34 -10.91
C ASN A 170 23.35 23.87 -12.29
N LEU A 171 22.44 23.94 -13.26
CA LEU A 171 22.71 23.50 -14.63
C LEU A 171 23.50 24.55 -15.42
N VAL A 172 24.39 24.08 -16.29
CA VAL A 172 25.13 24.89 -17.26
C VAL A 172 24.56 24.67 -18.67
N LEU A 173 24.84 25.61 -19.58
CA LEU A 173 24.51 25.41 -21.00
C LEU A 173 25.40 24.31 -21.59
N GLY A 174 24.78 23.35 -22.28
CA GLY A 174 25.48 22.21 -22.88
C GLY A 174 25.14 20.90 -22.18
N ASN A 175 26.14 20.01 -22.05
CA ASN A 175 25.98 18.73 -21.39
C ASN A 175 26.25 18.84 -19.88
N ASN A 176 25.29 18.43 -19.08
CA ASN A 176 25.28 18.39 -17.63
C ASN A 176 25.41 16.94 -17.18
N PRO A 177 26.39 16.59 -16.32
CA PRO A 177 26.45 15.25 -15.77
C PRO A 177 25.15 14.86 -15.08
N PRO A 178 24.73 13.58 -15.16
CA PRO A 178 23.58 13.10 -14.43
C PRO A 178 23.70 13.37 -12.93
N THR A 179 22.55 13.47 -12.26
CA THR A 179 22.49 13.53 -10.80
C THR A 179 22.19 12.16 -10.23
N ILE A 180 23.01 11.70 -9.29
CA ILE A 180 22.79 10.46 -8.54
C ILE A 180 22.18 10.81 -7.17
N GLY A 181 20.98 10.30 -6.93
CA GLY A 181 20.32 10.35 -5.63
C GLY A 181 20.94 9.45 -4.58
N GLY A 182 20.23 9.31 -3.47
CA GLY A 182 20.67 8.45 -2.37
C GLY A 182 20.45 6.98 -2.64
N ALA A 183 21.43 6.16 -2.27
CA ALA A 183 21.20 4.73 -2.12
C ALA A 183 20.28 4.48 -0.93
N THR A 184 19.09 3.97 -1.22
CA THR A 184 18.14 3.46 -0.23
C THR A 184 18.20 1.94 -0.26
N PHE A 185 18.49 1.33 0.89
CA PHE A 185 18.62 -0.12 1.00
C PHE A 185 17.32 -0.75 1.51
N PHE A 186 17.02 -1.94 0.99
CA PHE A 186 15.89 -2.75 1.41
C PHE A 186 16.36 -4.20 1.63
N PRO A 187 16.40 -4.67 2.89
CA PRO A 187 16.06 -3.95 4.12
C PRO A 187 16.97 -2.72 4.39
N GLY A 188 16.45 -1.74 5.14
CA GLY A 188 17.18 -0.51 5.51
C GLY A 188 18.43 -0.71 6.37
N ARG A 189 18.61 -1.93 6.89
CA ARG A 189 19.83 -2.44 7.51
C ARG A 189 20.12 -3.81 6.90
N LEU A 190 21.35 -4.03 6.47
CA LEU A 190 21.69 -5.29 5.82
C LEU A 190 21.72 -6.43 6.84
N ILE A 191 21.12 -7.57 6.50
CA ILE A 191 21.06 -8.72 7.41
C ILE A 191 21.88 -9.85 6.82
N GLU A 192 22.81 -10.37 7.61
CA GLU A 192 23.75 -11.41 7.19
C GLU A 192 23.07 -12.62 6.52
N GLY A 193 23.60 -12.99 5.36
CA GLY A 193 23.15 -14.13 4.57
C GLY A 193 21.76 -13.97 3.94
N LEU A 194 21.18 -12.76 3.95
CA LEU A 194 19.97 -12.42 3.19
C LEU A 194 20.34 -11.53 2.01
N PRO A 195 19.61 -11.60 0.88
CA PRO A 195 19.83 -10.66 -0.22
C PRO A 195 19.46 -9.24 0.20
N ALA A 196 19.82 -8.23 -0.58
CA ALA A 196 19.29 -6.88 -0.42
C ALA A 196 19.09 -6.21 -1.78
N VAL A 197 18.22 -5.20 -1.81
CA VAL A 197 18.06 -4.35 -3.00
C VAL A 197 18.48 -2.94 -2.63
N VAL A 198 19.31 -2.34 -3.47
CA VAL A 198 19.65 -0.92 -3.41
C VAL A 198 18.88 -0.19 -4.50
N ARG A 199 18.21 0.90 -4.14
CA ARG A 199 17.44 1.77 -5.04
C ARG A 199 17.98 3.20 -4.95
N THR A 200 18.08 3.91 -6.07
CA THR A 200 18.52 5.31 -6.13
C THR A 200 17.79 6.04 -7.24
N THR A 201 17.61 7.35 -7.13
CA THR A 201 17.25 8.15 -8.30
C THR A 201 18.48 8.41 -9.16
N ILE A 202 18.29 8.43 -10.48
CA ILE A 202 19.28 8.88 -11.46
C ILE A 202 18.53 9.76 -12.44
N THR A 203 18.93 11.02 -12.56
CA THR A 203 18.28 11.99 -13.44
C THR A 203 19.31 12.61 -14.36
N ASP A 204 19.06 12.51 -15.66
CA ASP A 204 19.72 13.34 -16.66
C ASP A 204 18.88 14.61 -16.84
N TRP A 205 19.55 15.77 -16.83
CA TRP A 205 18.90 17.08 -16.93
C TRP A 205 18.87 17.63 -18.35
N ASP A 206 19.56 16.94 -19.25
CA ASP A 206 19.53 17.23 -20.67
C ASP A 206 18.56 16.28 -21.38
N ALA A 207 18.35 16.50 -22.67
CA ALA A 207 17.57 15.59 -23.50
C ALA A 207 18.32 14.28 -23.85
N SER A 208 19.36 13.93 -23.09
CA SER A 208 20.13 12.69 -23.21
C SER A 208 19.55 11.56 -22.36
N ALA A 209 20.00 10.34 -22.65
CA ALA A 209 19.60 9.15 -21.93
C ALA A 209 20.75 8.63 -21.05
N ILE A 210 20.40 8.02 -19.92
CA ILE A 210 21.36 7.25 -19.12
C ILE A 210 21.77 6.00 -19.89
N VAL A 211 23.07 5.84 -20.15
CA VAL A 211 23.62 4.70 -20.90
C VAL A 211 24.07 3.58 -19.98
N THR A 212 24.75 3.92 -18.88
CA THR A 212 25.12 2.92 -17.87
C THR A 212 24.99 3.47 -16.47
N ALA A 213 24.50 2.63 -15.56
CA ALA A 213 24.52 2.87 -14.12
C ALA A 213 25.07 1.61 -13.44
N ARG A 214 26.06 1.76 -12.57
CA ARG A 214 26.71 0.66 -11.86
C ARG A 214 26.80 0.94 -10.38
N PHE A 215 26.44 -0.07 -9.59
CA PHE A 215 26.63 -0.09 -8.15
C PHE A 215 27.91 -0.88 -7.84
N TYR A 216 28.85 -0.22 -7.18
CA TYR A 216 30.10 -0.81 -6.73
C TYR A 216 30.05 -1.00 -5.22
N TYR A 217 30.41 -2.19 -4.73
CA TYR A 217 30.40 -2.48 -3.30
C TYR A 217 31.47 -3.47 -2.88
N ARG A 218 31.79 -3.45 -1.60
CA ARG A 218 32.60 -4.47 -0.91
C ARG A 218 32.20 -4.56 0.55
N THR A 219 32.61 -5.62 1.22
CA THR A 219 32.45 -5.74 2.67
C THR A 219 33.13 -4.58 3.39
N GLN A 220 32.43 -3.97 4.33
CA GLN A 220 32.97 -2.83 5.10
C GLN A 220 34.25 -3.21 5.84
N GLY A 221 35.28 -2.36 5.73
CA GLY A 221 36.59 -2.58 6.34
C GLY A 221 37.46 -3.66 5.70
N SER A 222 37.03 -4.33 4.62
CA SER A 222 37.80 -5.43 4.03
C SER A 222 39.08 -4.98 3.30
N GLY A 223 39.10 -3.75 2.78
CA GLY A 223 40.14 -3.27 1.88
C GLY A 223 40.20 -3.98 0.52
N SER A 224 39.25 -4.87 0.21
CA SER A 224 39.21 -5.60 -1.05
C SER A 224 38.87 -4.69 -2.23
N ILE A 225 39.10 -5.16 -3.46
CA ILE A 225 38.56 -4.48 -4.64
C ILE A 225 37.03 -4.46 -4.59
N PHE A 226 36.42 -3.40 -5.14
CA PHE A 226 34.97 -3.30 -5.25
C PHE A 226 34.46 -4.28 -6.31
N LYS A 227 33.43 -5.05 -5.95
CA LYS A 227 32.58 -5.77 -6.91
C LYS A 227 31.66 -4.77 -7.59
N SER A 228 31.15 -5.09 -8.77
CA SER A 228 30.19 -4.24 -9.49
C SER A 228 28.98 -5.02 -9.99
N ILE A 229 27.82 -4.37 -9.94
CA ILE A 229 26.54 -4.86 -10.47
C ILE A 229 25.90 -3.73 -11.27
N ASN A 230 25.26 -4.06 -12.39
CA ASN A 230 24.49 -3.08 -13.16
C ASN A 230 23.23 -2.67 -12.39
N MET A 231 22.96 -1.38 -12.33
CA MET A 231 21.68 -0.86 -11.89
C MET A 231 20.75 -0.76 -13.09
N LEU A 232 19.54 -1.28 -12.95
CA LEU A 232 18.51 -1.27 -13.99
C LEU A 232 17.38 -0.31 -13.61
N PRO A 233 16.70 0.33 -14.58
CA PRO A 233 15.48 1.08 -14.28
C PRO A 233 14.49 0.23 -13.48
N ASP A 234 13.88 0.81 -12.46
CA ASP A 234 12.81 0.18 -11.70
C ASP A 234 11.52 0.25 -12.50
N GLU A 235 11.14 -0.85 -13.16
CA GLU A 235 9.94 -0.91 -14.00
C GLU A 235 8.63 -0.69 -13.23
N ASN A 236 8.65 -0.76 -11.90
CA ASN A 236 7.48 -0.47 -11.06
C ASN A 236 7.36 1.02 -10.71
N ASP A 237 8.34 1.81 -11.13
CA ASP A 237 8.42 3.24 -10.84
C ASP A 237 7.75 4.04 -11.96
N GLY A 238 6.61 4.66 -11.66
CA GLY A 238 5.85 5.45 -12.64
C GLY A 238 6.58 6.70 -13.17
N THR A 239 7.71 7.10 -12.58
CA THR A 239 8.49 8.27 -13.00
C THR A 239 9.70 7.93 -13.87
N ASN A 240 10.07 6.65 -14.00
CA ASN A 240 11.27 6.17 -14.71
C ASN A 240 12.60 6.78 -14.22
N GLN A 241 12.62 7.35 -13.00
CA GLN A 241 13.82 8.00 -12.45
C GLN A 241 14.58 7.09 -11.49
N PHE A 242 13.93 6.04 -10.98
CA PHE A 242 14.57 5.13 -10.04
C PHE A 242 15.28 3.98 -10.74
N TYR A 243 16.48 3.68 -10.25
CA TYR A 243 17.30 2.55 -10.66
C TYR A 243 17.56 1.65 -9.46
N GLN A 244 17.64 0.35 -9.69
CA GLN A 244 17.84 -0.65 -8.66
C GLN A 244 18.89 -1.71 -9.03
N ALA A 245 19.56 -2.24 -8.00
CA ALA A 245 20.44 -3.40 -8.13
C ALA A 245 20.21 -4.38 -6.97
N LYS A 246 20.31 -5.68 -7.28
CA LYS A 246 20.14 -6.78 -6.32
C LYS A 246 21.50 -7.28 -5.87
N ILE A 247 21.75 -7.24 -4.57
CA ILE A 247 22.98 -7.72 -3.94
C ILE A 247 22.74 -9.17 -3.49
N PRO A 248 23.55 -10.14 -3.95
CA PRO A 248 23.41 -11.54 -3.56
C PRO A 248 23.59 -11.75 -2.06
N ALA A 249 22.82 -12.69 -1.50
CA ALA A 249 22.87 -13.04 -0.08
C ALA A 249 24.26 -13.45 0.42
N THR A 250 25.07 -14.08 -0.45
CA THR A 250 26.44 -14.53 -0.15
C THR A 250 27.41 -13.38 0.10
N ASP A 251 27.08 -12.18 -0.36
CA ASP A 251 27.94 -11.00 -0.25
C ASP A 251 27.56 -10.11 0.93
N ILE A 252 26.45 -10.43 1.60
CA ILE A 252 25.95 -9.67 2.76
C ILE A 252 26.38 -10.36 4.05
N VAL A 253 27.24 -9.67 4.78
CA VAL A 253 27.79 -10.10 6.08
C VAL A 253 27.45 -9.07 7.16
N ALA A 254 27.62 -9.45 8.43
CA ALA A 254 27.26 -8.62 9.58
C ALA A 254 28.00 -7.26 9.62
N ALA A 255 29.18 -7.15 9.00
CA ALA A 255 29.93 -5.89 8.94
C ALA A 255 29.24 -4.80 8.09
N GLY A 256 28.36 -5.18 7.16
CA GLY A 256 27.79 -4.24 6.19
C GLY A 256 28.65 -4.03 4.96
N LEU A 257 28.38 -2.96 4.21
CA LEU A 257 29.02 -2.67 2.94
C LEU A 257 29.59 -1.24 2.88
N GLU A 258 30.73 -1.12 2.21
CA GLU A 258 31.20 0.12 1.60
C GLU A 258 30.77 0.14 0.14
N TYR A 259 30.29 1.28 -0.36
CA TYR A 259 29.76 1.36 -1.71
C TYR A 259 29.93 2.74 -2.37
N TYR A 260 29.82 2.75 -3.69
CA TYR A 260 29.62 3.95 -4.49
C TYR A 260 28.82 3.61 -5.76
N ILE A 261 28.25 4.61 -6.40
CA ILE A 261 27.51 4.48 -7.67
C ILE A 261 28.27 5.26 -8.74
N GLU A 262 28.30 4.74 -9.96
CA GLU A 262 28.87 5.37 -11.15
C GLU A 262 27.85 5.38 -12.28
N VAL A 263 27.72 6.51 -12.96
CA VAL A 263 26.75 6.69 -14.06
C VAL A 263 27.41 7.39 -15.23
N TYR A 264 27.04 6.95 -16.44
CA TYR A 264 27.34 7.62 -17.70
C TYR A 264 26.04 7.94 -18.45
N ASP A 265 25.95 9.15 -18.98
CA ASP A 265 24.92 9.52 -19.98
C ASP A 265 25.34 9.13 -21.41
N SER A 266 24.47 9.43 -22.38
CA SER A 266 24.72 9.19 -23.81
C SER A 266 25.70 10.16 -24.47
N LEU A 267 26.08 11.23 -23.77
CA LEU A 267 27.09 12.19 -24.17
C LEU A 267 28.43 11.95 -23.45
N ASN A 268 28.55 10.80 -22.78
CA ASN A 268 29.71 10.31 -22.05
C ASN A 268 30.13 11.19 -20.86
N ALA A 269 29.23 12.01 -20.28
CA ALA A 269 29.51 12.59 -18.98
C ALA A 269 29.44 11.51 -17.91
N ARG A 270 30.46 11.50 -17.07
CA ARG A 270 30.61 10.56 -15.97
C ARG A 270 30.37 11.25 -14.65
N VAL A 271 29.55 10.64 -13.79
CA VAL A 271 29.37 11.06 -12.40
C VAL A 271 29.53 9.88 -11.46
N THR A 272 30.05 10.13 -10.27
CA THR A 272 30.09 9.16 -9.18
C THR A 272 29.48 9.71 -7.91
N ARG A 273 28.94 8.81 -7.09
CA ARG A 273 28.51 9.11 -5.74
C ARG A 273 29.11 8.13 -4.74
N PRO A 274 29.96 8.58 -3.81
CA PRO A 274 30.44 9.97 -3.64
C PRO A 274 31.26 10.52 -4.81
N ALA A 275 31.40 11.85 -4.91
CA ALA A 275 32.03 12.54 -6.05
C ALA A 275 33.48 12.13 -6.32
N THR A 276 34.22 11.69 -5.30
CA THR A 276 35.64 11.29 -5.40
C THR A 276 35.85 9.77 -5.32
N ALA A 277 34.83 8.98 -5.62
CA ALA A 277 34.95 7.53 -5.69
C ALA A 277 35.97 7.08 -6.76
N PRO A 278 36.75 5.99 -6.51
CA PRO A 278 36.63 5.05 -5.40
C PRO A 278 37.39 5.45 -4.12
N THR A 279 38.06 6.60 -4.09
CA THR A 279 38.80 7.07 -2.90
C THR A 279 37.86 7.38 -1.74
N ALA A 280 36.70 7.98 -2.03
CA ALA A 280 35.60 8.12 -1.09
C ALA A 280 34.47 7.13 -1.41
N PHE A 281 33.82 6.64 -0.36
CA PHE A 281 32.72 5.71 -0.43
C PHE A 281 31.73 6.00 0.69
N ASP A 282 30.47 5.62 0.49
CA ASP A 282 29.45 5.62 1.53
C ASP A 282 29.42 4.24 2.21
N THR A 283 28.78 4.15 3.38
CA THR A 283 28.66 2.90 4.14
C THR A 283 27.21 2.61 4.49
N ILE A 284 26.87 1.33 4.56
CA ILE A 284 25.61 0.84 5.11
C ILE A 284 25.92 -0.26 6.12
N ASN A 285 25.41 -0.08 7.33
CA ASN A 285 25.68 -1.02 8.42
C ASN A 285 24.96 -2.36 8.19
N GLY A 286 25.66 -3.44 8.52
CA GLY A 286 25.09 -4.79 8.59
C GLY A 286 24.67 -5.16 10.01
N ASP A 287 23.99 -6.29 10.12
CA ASP A 287 23.62 -6.94 11.37
C ASP A 287 23.68 -8.46 11.22
N ILE A 288 23.92 -9.13 12.33
CA ILE A 288 23.76 -10.58 12.43
C ILE A 288 22.27 -10.87 12.34
N ARG A 289 21.90 -11.96 11.69
CA ARG A 289 20.50 -12.38 11.61
C ARG A 289 19.93 -12.73 12.99
N ASP A 290 18.71 -12.27 13.27
CA ASP A 290 17.99 -12.69 14.49
C ASP A 290 17.67 -14.20 14.44
N ALA A 291 18.03 -14.95 15.48
CA ALA A 291 17.85 -16.41 15.49
C ALA A 291 16.43 -16.85 15.86
N ALA A 292 15.64 -16.00 16.52
CA ALA A 292 14.34 -16.36 17.09
C ALA A 292 13.18 -15.99 16.16
N SER A 293 13.22 -14.80 15.56
CA SER A 293 12.18 -14.25 14.70
C SER A 293 12.80 -13.37 13.60
N PRO A 294 13.53 -13.96 12.64
CA PRO A 294 14.22 -13.23 11.58
C PRO A 294 13.31 -12.62 10.52
N ILE A 295 12.08 -13.10 10.39
CA ILE A 295 11.13 -12.71 9.34
C ILE A 295 9.71 -12.71 9.88
N ARG A 296 8.88 -11.75 9.44
CA ARG A 296 7.45 -11.70 9.77
C ARG A 296 6.63 -11.03 8.68
N PHE A 297 5.32 -11.23 8.73
CA PHE A 297 4.36 -10.34 8.08
C PHE A 297 4.16 -9.15 9.02
N GLN A 298 4.19 -7.94 8.48
CA GLN A 298 3.88 -6.73 9.25
C GLN A 298 2.48 -6.85 9.88
N THR A 299 1.51 -7.29 9.07
CA THR A 299 0.12 -7.48 9.49
C THR A 299 -0.27 -8.94 9.35
N THR A 300 -0.79 -9.52 10.43
CA THR A 300 -1.33 -10.88 10.40
C THR A 300 -2.80 -10.88 10.00
N ILE A 301 -3.16 -11.74 9.06
CA ILE A 301 -4.55 -12.01 8.67
C ILE A 301 -4.87 -13.48 8.91
N THR A 302 -5.77 -13.75 9.84
CA THR A 302 -6.21 -15.12 10.17
C THR A 302 -7.59 -15.46 9.63
N ARG A 303 -8.36 -14.43 9.24
CA ARG A 303 -9.71 -14.56 8.69
C ARG A 303 -9.93 -13.54 7.58
N MET A 304 -10.50 -13.98 6.45
CA MET A 304 -10.91 -13.10 5.36
C MET A 304 -12.20 -13.59 4.72
N THR A 305 -12.98 -12.68 4.18
CA THR A 305 -14.16 -12.99 3.38
C THR A 305 -13.78 -13.05 1.90
N ALA A 306 -14.30 -14.01 1.15
CA ALA A 306 -14.06 -14.11 -0.29
C ALA A 306 -14.45 -12.80 -1.00
N GLY A 307 -13.61 -12.38 -1.96
CA GLY A 307 -13.71 -11.08 -2.65
C GLY A 307 -12.99 -9.92 -1.98
N PHE A 308 -12.60 -10.05 -0.70
CA PHE A 308 -11.77 -9.02 -0.05
C PHE A 308 -10.30 -9.20 -0.38
N SER A 309 -9.59 -8.07 -0.42
CA SER A 309 -8.14 -8.02 -0.63
C SER A 309 -7.43 -7.35 0.53
N ARG A 310 -6.19 -7.78 0.80
CA ARG A 310 -5.31 -7.19 1.81
C ARG A 310 -3.89 -7.08 1.26
N ASP A 311 -3.28 -5.93 1.50
CA ASP A 311 -1.86 -5.71 1.19
C ASP A 311 -1.03 -6.17 2.39
N LEU A 312 -0.02 -6.99 2.11
CA LEU A 312 0.88 -7.61 3.06
C LEU A 312 2.30 -7.14 2.76
N THR A 313 3.00 -6.74 3.82
CA THR A 313 4.43 -6.42 3.78
C THR A 313 5.16 -7.48 4.58
N VAL A 314 6.25 -8.03 4.03
CA VAL A 314 7.16 -8.89 4.80
C VAL A 314 8.31 -8.04 5.29
N GLN A 315 8.72 -8.28 6.52
CA GLN A 315 9.83 -7.60 7.14
C GLN A 315 10.84 -8.60 7.70
N VAL A 316 12.09 -8.18 7.80
CA VAL A 316 13.18 -8.95 8.41
C VAL A 316 13.83 -8.17 9.55
N LYS A 317 14.49 -8.89 10.46
CA LYS A 317 15.13 -8.28 11.64
C LYS A 317 16.54 -8.81 11.84
N GLY A 318 17.43 -7.91 12.23
CA GLY A 318 18.75 -8.27 12.75
C GLY A 318 18.70 -8.55 14.25
N ASN A 319 19.76 -9.16 14.78
CA ASN A 319 19.87 -9.54 16.18
C ASN A 319 20.11 -8.33 17.10
N SER A 320 20.83 -7.32 16.60
CA SER A 320 21.13 -6.10 17.38
C SER A 320 20.00 -5.07 17.35
N SER A 321 19.05 -5.19 16.42
CA SER A 321 17.96 -4.24 16.22
C SER A 321 16.63 -4.82 16.74
N ALA A 322 15.86 -4.00 17.45
CA ALA A 322 14.46 -4.30 17.74
C ALA A 322 13.54 -4.04 16.53
N THR A 323 14.03 -3.30 15.53
CA THR A 323 13.24 -2.81 14.40
C THR A 323 13.21 -3.81 13.26
N TYR A 324 12.02 -4.09 12.77
CA TYR A 324 11.80 -4.86 11.55
C TYR A 324 11.87 -3.96 10.33
N TYR A 325 12.58 -4.42 9.30
CA TYR A 325 12.82 -3.69 8.06
C TYR A 325 12.03 -4.32 6.90
N PRO A 326 11.26 -3.54 6.13
CA PRO A 326 10.51 -4.06 5.00
C PRO A 326 11.44 -4.58 3.90
N VAL A 327 11.02 -5.63 3.20
CA VAL A 327 11.76 -6.20 2.05
C VAL A 327 10.94 -6.09 0.76
N PRO A 328 11.57 -5.96 -0.42
CA PRO A 328 10.83 -5.77 -1.68
C PRO A 328 10.01 -7.00 -2.05
N ALA A 329 8.73 -6.79 -2.40
CA ALA A 329 7.79 -7.85 -2.77
C ALA A 329 8.25 -8.67 -3.99
N GLU A 330 9.06 -8.07 -4.86
CA GLU A 330 9.64 -8.77 -6.02
C GLU A 330 10.57 -9.93 -5.66
N THR A 331 11.19 -9.86 -4.47
CA THR A 331 12.10 -10.89 -3.96
C THR A 331 11.39 -12.04 -3.24
N MET A 332 10.05 -11.99 -3.19
CA MET A 332 9.22 -12.96 -2.48
C MET A 332 8.49 -13.90 -3.44
N THR A 333 8.46 -15.18 -3.09
CA THR A 333 7.51 -16.14 -3.67
C THR A 333 6.28 -16.18 -2.77
N PHE A 334 5.11 -15.86 -3.31
CA PHE A 334 3.84 -15.98 -2.60
C PHE A 334 3.08 -17.21 -3.07
N ALA A 335 2.66 -18.04 -2.12
CA ALA A 335 1.74 -19.14 -2.39
C ALA A 335 0.53 -19.01 -1.46
N GLY A 336 -0.68 -19.14 -2.00
CA GLY A 336 -1.93 -19.05 -1.25
C GLY A 336 -2.98 -19.98 -1.81
N GLY A 337 -3.16 -21.17 -1.23
CA GLY A 337 -4.00 -22.25 -1.77
C GLY A 337 -5.51 -21.97 -1.89
N LYS A 338 -5.97 -20.75 -1.55
CA LYS A 338 -7.38 -20.34 -1.51
C LYS A 338 -7.65 -18.91 -2.00
N GLY A 339 -6.66 -18.32 -2.66
CA GLY A 339 -6.78 -16.98 -3.22
C GLY A 339 -5.73 -16.75 -4.30
N ILE A 340 -5.65 -15.51 -4.75
CA ILE A 340 -4.62 -15.08 -5.69
C ILE A 340 -3.75 -14.00 -5.04
N THR A 341 -2.54 -13.88 -5.54
CA THR A 341 -1.59 -12.87 -5.09
C THR A 341 -1.15 -12.00 -6.25
N SER A 342 -1.13 -10.69 -6.05
CA SER A 342 -0.58 -9.70 -6.98
C SER A 342 0.37 -8.76 -6.25
N ARG A 343 1.05 -7.87 -6.98
CA ARG A 343 2.03 -6.93 -6.42
C ARG A 343 1.58 -5.50 -6.73
N PRO A 344 0.78 -4.86 -5.85
CA PRO A 344 0.28 -3.50 -6.11
C PRO A 344 1.34 -2.43 -5.92
N THR A 345 2.38 -2.69 -5.12
CA THR A 345 3.51 -1.78 -4.92
C THR A 345 4.80 -2.59 -4.80
N TRP A 346 5.93 -1.91 -4.87
CA TRP A 346 7.24 -2.53 -4.76
C TRP A 346 7.51 -3.18 -3.38
N LEU A 347 6.89 -2.70 -2.29
CA LEU A 347 7.07 -3.23 -0.93
C LEU A 347 5.96 -4.16 -0.46
N SER A 348 4.85 -4.26 -1.19
CA SER A 348 3.68 -5.01 -0.73
C SER A 348 3.19 -6.02 -1.75
N ALA A 349 2.73 -7.17 -1.29
CA ALA A 349 1.92 -8.10 -2.07
C ALA A 349 0.46 -8.01 -1.64
N ARG A 350 -0.46 -8.02 -2.60
CA ARG A 350 -1.90 -8.09 -2.35
C ARG A 350 -2.35 -9.53 -2.39
N TYR A 351 -2.96 -9.99 -1.31
CA TYR A 351 -3.69 -11.26 -1.29
C TYR A 351 -5.19 -10.97 -1.45
N THR A 352 -5.83 -11.65 -2.41
CA THR A 352 -7.28 -11.62 -2.62
C THR A 352 -7.85 -12.99 -2.31
N ALA A 353 -8.71 -13.07 -1.29
CA ALA A 353 -9.37 -14.32 -0.90
C ALA A 353 -10.44 -14.69 -1.94
N GLN A 354 -10.50 -15.96 -2.36
CA GLN A 354 -11.43 -16.41 -3.40
C GLN A 354 -12.18 -17.69 -3.03
N ILE A 355 -11.52 -18.67 -2.43
CA ILE A 355 -12.10 -19.99 -2.16
C ILE A 355 -12.22 -20.19 -0.65
N ILE A 356 -13.37 -20.66 -0.18
CA ILE A 356 -13.59 -20.89 1.26
C ILE A 356 -12.71 -22.00 1.85
N GLY A 357 -12.45 -21.90 3.16
CA GLY A 357 -11.73 -22.89 3.96
C GLY A 357 -10.37 -22.42 4.47
N GLY A 358 -9.72 -23.29 5.24
CA GLY A 358 -8.39 -23.07 5.80
C GLY A 358 -7.27 -23.25 4.77
N SER A 359 -6.25 -22.40 4.84
CA SER A 359 -5.04 -22.43 4.03
C SER A 359 -3.88 -21.74 4.75
N TYR A 360 -2.74 -21.65 4.06
CA TYR A 360 -1.62 -20.81 4.44
C TYR A 360 -1.32 -19.79 3.36
N ILE A 361 -0.85 -18.62 3.78
CA ILE A 361 -0.14 -17.65 2.96
C ILE A 361 1.34 -17.85 3.27
N GLN A 362 2.10 -18.24 2.26
CA GLN A 362 3.53 -18.47 2.38
C GLN A 362 4.32 -17.36 1.69
N ALA A 363 5.42 -16.95 2.31
CA ALA A 363 6.40 -16.04 1.73
C ALA A 363 7.81 -16.56 2.02
N SER A 364 8.72 -16.38 1.06
CA SER A 364 10.14 -16.69 1.22
C SER A 364 10.99 -15.46 0.92
N TYR A 365 12.09 -15.29 1.66
CA TYR A 365 13.08 -14.24 1.40
C TYR A 365 14.49 -14.76 1.67
N GLY A 366 15.32 -14.86 0.62
CA GLY A 366 16.57 -15.58 0.69
C GLY A 366 16.33 -17.05 1.08
N ASN A 367 16.96 -17.48 2.17
CA ASN A 367 16.75 -18.82 2.75
C ASN A 367 15.71 -18.85 3.89
N LEU A 368 15.02 -17.75 4.16
CA LEU A 368 13.97 -17.68 5.17
C LEU A 368 12.61 -18.00 4.56
N ASN A 369 11.80 -18.72 5.32
CA ASN A 369 10.43 -19.05 4.96
C ASN A 369 9.50 -18.60 6.08
N LEU A 370 8.34 -18.09 5.68
CA LEU A 370 7.30 -17.62 6.57
C LEU A 370 5.96 -18.20 6.09
N SER A 371 5.14 -18.62 7.04
CA SER A 371 3.81 -19.14 6.77
C SER A 371 2.83 -18.55 7.77
N MET A 372 1.69 -18.09 7.27
CA MET A 372 0.60 -17.56 8.09
C MET A 372 -0.70 -18.29 7.76
N PRO A 373 -1.37 -18.90 8.77
CA PRO A 373 -2.65 -19.55 8.54
C PRO A 373 -3.75 -18.53 8.24
N ILE A 374 -4.63 -18.86 7.30
CA ILE A 374 -5.78 -18.05 6.91
C ILE A 374 -7.03 -18.94 6.80
N ASN A 375 -8.17 -18.46 7.29
CA ASN A 375 -9.47 -19.08 7.03
C ASN A 375 -10.33 -18.14 6.18
N VAL A 376 -10.77 -18.62 5.01
CA VAL A 376 -11.61 -17.86 4.10
C VAL A 376 -13.09 -18.23 4.31
N TYR A 377 -13.92 -17.21 4.53
CA TYR A 377 -15.37 -17.33 4.69
C TYR A 377 -16.10 -16.89 3.41
N PRO A 378 -17.33 -17.39 3.17
CA PRO A 378 -18.09 -17.02 2.00
C PRO A 378 -18.30 -15.50 1.90
N GLY A 379 -18.28 -15.00 0.67
CA GLY A 379 -18.56 -13.60 0.32
C GLY A 379 -20.02 -13.20 0.43
N VAL A 380 -20.34 -12.04 -0.12
CA VAL A 380 -21.73 -11.60 -0.28
C VAL A 380 -22.42 -12.54 -1.27
N MET A 381 -23.59 -13.06 -0.90
CA MET A 381 -24.41 -13.90 -1.77
C MET A 381 -24.81 -13.12 -3.02
N VAL A 382 -24.67 -13.73 -4.19
CA VAL A 382 -25.07 -13.15 -5.49
C VAL A 382 -26.08 -14.02 -6.23
N ARG A 383 -26.22 -15.28 -5.81
CA ARG A 383 -27.06 -16.30 -6.45
C ARG A 383 -27.66 -17.20 -5.38
N MET A 384 -28.87 -17.66 -5.62
CA MET A 384 -29.52 -18.73 -4.85
C MET A 384 -30.07 -19.79 -5.82
N LEU A 385 -29.97 -21.07 -5.48
CA LEU A 385 -30.50 -22.18 -6.26
C LEU A 385 -31.39 -23.05 -5.38
N ILE A 386 -32.38 -23.71 -6.00
CA ILE A 386 -33.11 -24.82 -5.38
C ILE A 386 -32.37 -26.11 -5.74
N LEU A 387 -32.22 -27.01 -4.79
CA LEU A 387 -31.59 -28.32 -5.00
C LEU A 387 -32.60 -29.46 -4.83
N TYR A 388 -32.40 -30.51 -5.62
CA TYR A 388 -33.04 -31.81 -5.45
C TYR A 388 -31.96 -32.89 -5.49
N ASN A 389 -31.90 -33.74 -4.46
CA ASN A 389 -30.86 -34.75 -4.30
C ASN A 389 -29.43 -34.20 -4.46
N SER A 390 -29.16 -33.04 -3.84
CA SER A 390 -27.86 -32.34 -3.88
C SER A 390 -27.40 -31.80 -5.24
N ALA A 391 -28.26 -31.81 -6.26
CA ALA A 391 -28.01 -31.18 -7.56
C ALA A 391 -28.96 -30.00 -7.78
N GLU A 392 -28.59 -29.05 -8.66
CA GLU A 392 -29.48 -27.96 -9.06
C GLU A 392 -30.79 -28.53 -9.62
N LEU A 393 -31.91 -27.98 -9.16
CA LEU A 393 -33.23 -28.42 -9.57
C LEU A 393 -33.38 -28.26 -11.09
N PRO A 394 -33.76 -29.31 -11.83
CA PRO A 394 -34.09 -29.18 -13.25
C PRO A 394 -35.17 -28.11 -13.47
N ASN A 395 -35.12 -27.43 -14.61
CA ASN A 395 -36.14 -26.46 -14.99
C ASN A 395 -36.61 -26.74 -16.43
N PRO A 396 -37.79 -27.35 -16.64
CA PRO A 396 -38.81 -27.67 -15.63
C PRO A 396 -38.46 -28.90 -14.76
N PHE A 397 -39.00 -28.94 -13.54
CA PHE A 397 -38.94 -30.11 -12.65
C PHE A 397 -40.28 -30.84 -12.62
N GLU A 398 -40.25 -32.17 -12.77
CA GLU A 398 -41.45 -32.99 -12.81
C GLU A 398 -41.70 -33.67 -11.46
N VAL A 399 -42.95 -33.63 -11.00
CA VAL A 399 -43.42 -34.33 -9.79
C VAL A 399 -44.75 -35.00 -10.07
N THR A 400 -45.08 -36.08 -9.35
CA THR A 400 -46.36 -36.77 -9.49
C THR A 400 -47.41 -36.12 -8.58
N ALA A 401 -48.64 -35.97 -9.06
CA ALA A 401 -49.75 -35.48 -8.25
C ALA A 401 -49.90 -36.30 -6.95
N GLY A 402 -50.05 -35.60 -5.81
CA GLY A 402 -50.14 -36.22 -4.49
C GLY A 402 -48.81 -36.66 -3.87
N SER A 403 -47.66 -36.52 -4.57
CA SER A 403 -46.36 -36.85 -3.99
C SER A 403 -45.79 -35.72 -3.14
N THR A 404 -44.96 -36.07 -2.17
CA THR A 404 -44.16 -35.12 -1.37
C THR A 404 -42.69 -35.23 -1.77
N THR A 405 -42.07 -34.10 -2.09
CA THR A 405 -40.68 -34.00 -2.52
C THR A 405 -39.92 -33.09 -1.57
N ALA A 406 -38.79 -33.56 -1.04
CA ALA A 406 -37.87 -32.73 -0.27
C ALA A 406 -36.97 -31.92 -1.21
N LEU A 407 -36.93 -30.61 -1.00
CA LEU A 407 -36.08 -29.67 -1.72
C LEU A 407 -35.19 -28.94 -0.72
N ASP A 408 -33.98 -28.61 -1.15
CA ASP A 408 -33.06 -27.77 -0.40
C ASP A 408 -32.83 -26.45 -1.14
N ALA A 409 -32.21 -25.48 -0.47
CA ALA A 409 -31.77 -24.26 -1.10
C ALA A 409 -30.35 -23.90 -0.67
N VAL A 410 -29.61 -23.32 -1.59
CA VAL A 410 -28.20 -22.93 -1.41
C VAL A 410 -27.97 -21.53 -1.94
N GLY A 411 -27.18 -20.75 -1.21
CA GLY A 411 -26.61 -19.50 -1.71
C GLY A 411 -25.21 -19.70 -2.28
N TYR A 412 -24.84 -18.85 -3.24
CA TYR A 412 -23.48 -18.76 -3.76
C TYR A 412 -23.00 -17.31 -3.76
N ASP A 413 -21.72 -17.10 -3.44
CA ASP A 413 -21.06 -15.82 -3.67
C ASP A 413 -20.53 -15.69 -5.12
N SER A 414 -19.90 -14.55 -5.42
CA SER A 414 -19.33 -14.25 -6.74
C SER A 414 -18.17 -15.16 -7.16
N PHE A 415 -17.60 -15.95 -6.24
CA PHE A 415 -16.54 -16.92 -6.51
C PHE A 415 -17.05 -18.36 -6.47
N ASN A 416 -18.38 -18.54 -6.48
CA ASN A 416 -19.04 -19.84 -6.43
C ASN A 416 -18.78 -20.61 -5.13
N ASN A 417 -18.49 -19.92 -4.04
CA ASN A 417 -18.45 -20.56 -2.73
C ASN A 417 -19.87 -20.77 -2.21
N PHE A 418 -20.08 -21.93 -1.60
CA PHE A 418 -21.34 -22.32 -0.99
C PHE A 418 -21.64 -21.48 0.27
N ILE A 419 -22.91 -21.06 0.41
CA ILE A 419 -23.46 -20.35 1.56
C ILE A 419 -24.67 -21.11 2.08
N PHE A 420 -24.66 -21.47 3.36
CA PHE A 420 -25.85 -21.99 4.04
C PHE A 420 -26.90 -20.89 4.16
N VAL A 421 -28.11 -21.15 3.68
CA VAL A 421 -29.23 -20.21 3.66
C VAL A 421 -30.47 -20.85 4.29
N HIS A 422 -31.32 -20.02 4.89
CA HIS A 422 -32.66 -20.42 5.34
C HIS A 422 -33.71 -19.54 4.65
N PRO A 423 -33.98 -19.76 3.35
CA PRO A 423 -34.95 -18.97 2.59
C PRO A 423 -36.40 -19.35 2.88
N THR A 424 -37.32 -18.53 2.42
CA THR A 424 -38.75 -18.87 2.38
C THR A 424 -39.09 -19.50 1.03
N PHE A 425 -39.67 -20.70 1.07
CA PHE A 425 -40.22 -21.37 -0.10
C PHE A 425 -41.67 -20.91 -0.37
N ALA A 426 -42.04 -20.76 -1.63
CA ALA A 426 -43.39 -20.43 -2.06
C ALA A 426 -43.73 -21.15 -3.36
N SER A 427 -45.01 -21.39 -3.60
CA SER A 427 -45.54 -22.00 -4.82
C SER A 427 -46.65 -21.15 -5.42
N ASP A 428 -46.66 -21.02 -6.75
CA ASP A 428 -47.67 -20.29 -7.52
C ASP A 428 -48.26 -21.17 -8.64
N GLY A 429 -49.51 -20.91 -9.04
CA GLY A 429 -50.25 -21.68 -10.04
C GLY A 429 -51.15 -22.79 -9.48
N VAL A 430 -51.39 -22.78 -8.16
CA VAL A 430 -52.21 -23.79 -7.46
C VAL A 430 -51.73 -25.22 -7.77
N ILE A 431 -50.43 -25.48 -7.66
CA ILE A 431 -49.85 -26.80 -8.00
C ILE A 431 -49.53 -27.67 -6.77
N GLY A 432 -49.47 -27.06 -5.59
CA GLY A 432 -48.97 -27.68 -4.38
C GLY A 432 -48.86 -26.67 -3.26
N SER A 433 -48.32 -27.10 -2.12
CA SER A 433 -47.95 -26.23 -1.01
C SER A 433 -46.67 -26.70 -0.35
N PHE A 434 -45.93 -25.76 0.24
CA PHE A 434 -44.81 -26.06 1.13
C PHE A 434 -45.30 -26.29 2.55
N ALA A 435 -44.65 -27.21 3.25
CA ALA A 435 -44.92 -27.50 4.65
C ALA A 435 -44.41 -26.40 5.59
N ASP A 436 -44.65 -26.58 6.91
CA ASP A 436 -44.22 -25.64 7.94
C ASP A 436 -42.69 -25.45 7.94
N PRO A 437 -42.19 -24.21 8.00
CA PRO A 437 -40.76 -23.90 7.84
C PRO A 437 -39.87 -24.38 8.99
N PHE A 438 -40.42 -24.83 10.13
CA PHE A 438 -39.65 -25.25 11.30
C PHE A 438 -39.54 -26.77 11.44
N SER A 439 -40.57 -27.50 10.99
CA SER A 439 -40.66 -28.96 11.15
C SER A 439 -40.41 -29.74 9.86
N ASP A 440 -40.73 -29.16 8.70
CA ASP A 440 -40.68 -29.83 7.40
C ASP A 440 -40.16 -28.88 6.30
N PHE A 441 -39.07 -28.17 6.62
CA PHE A 441 -38.45 -27.20 5.72
C PHE A 441 -38.20 -27.77 4.33
N GLY A 442 -38.58 -27.01 3.30
CA GLY A 442 -38.35 -27.37 1.89
C GLY A 442 -39.19 -28.55 1.36
N LYS A 443 -40.10 -29.14 2.14
CA LYS A 443 -41.00 -30.20 1.65
C LYS A 443 -42.15 -29.62 0.84
N PHE A 444 -42.14 -29.89 -0.46
CA PHE A 444 -43.22 -29.56 -1.38
C PHE A 444 -44.20 -30.74 -1.50
N THR A 445 -45.49 -30.50 -1.25
CA THR A 445 -46.54 -31.50 -1.50
C THR A 445 -47.35 -31.08 -2.72
N ALA A 446 -47.28 -31.88 -3.78
CA ALA A 446 -48.04 -31.65 -5.00
C ALA A 446 -49.52 -31.93 -4.75
N LEU A 447 -50.41 -31.02 -5.19
CA LEU A 447 -51.84 -31.23 -5.09
C LEU A 447 -52.29 -32.37 -6.01
N TYR A 448 -53.39 -33.02 -5.65
CA TYR A 448 -54.00 -34.08 -6.44
C TYR A 448 -54.70 -33.49 -7.67
N TYR A 449 -54.21 -33.85 -8.87
CA TYR A 449 -54.82 -33.46 -10.15
C TYR A 449 -55.00 -34.63 -11.12
N PRO A 450 -56.15 -34.71 -11.82
CA PRO A 450 -56.40 -35.76 -12.81
C PRO A 450 -55.63 -35.53 -14.13
N THR A 451 -55.24 -34.29 -14.42
CA THR A 451 -54.48 -33.89 -15.61
C THR A 451 -53.21 -33.15 -15.22
N ASP A 452 -52.22 -33.14 -16.12
CA ASP A 452 -50.98 -32.38 -15.94
C ASP A 452 -51.27 -30.90 -15.66
N ARG A 453 -50.51 -30.30 -14.74
CA ARG A 453 -50.54 -28.86 -14.44
C ARG A 453 -49.15 -28.28 -14.35
N THR A 454 -49.01 -27.05 -14.84
CA THR A 454 -47.78 -26.27 -14.69
C THR A 454 -47.97 -25.15 -13.69
N GLY A 455 -46.91 -24.84 -12.97
CA GLY A 455 -46.84 -23.71 -12.06
C GLY A 455 -45.38 -23.40 -11.74
N THR A 456 -45.15 -22.60 -10.70
CA THR A 456 -43.78 -22.29 -10.29
C THR A 456 -43.59 -22.52 -8.80
N ILE A 457 -42.36 -22.84 -8.43
CA ILE A 457 -41.89 -22.71 -7.06
C ILE A 457 -40.80 -21.66 -7.02
N SER A 458 -40.70 -20.96 -5.90
CA SER A 458 -39.66 -19.97 -5.68
C SER A 458 -39.08 -20.08 -4.28
N VAL A 459 -37.81 -19.69 -4.17
CA VAL A 459 -37.13 -19.46 -2.90
C VAL A 459 -36.77 -18.00 -2.80
N SER A 460 -36.99 -17.39 -1.64
CA SER A 460 -36.69 -15.97 -1.40
C SER A 460 -35.94 -15.75 -0.08
N LEU A 461 -34.91 -14.92 -0.10
CA LEU A 461 -34.15 -14.51 1.08
C LEU A 461 -33.51 -13.13 0.86
N GLY A 462 -33.83 -12.15 1.70
CA GLY A 462 -33.12 -10.86 1.72
C GLY A 462 -33.08 -10.13 0.37
N GLY A 463 -34.13 -10.22 -0.44
CA GLY A 463 -34.21 -9.61 -1.76
C GLY A 463 -33.70 -10.47 -2.93
N PHE A 464 -33.15 -11.65 -2.66
CA PHE A 464 -32.85 -12.65 -3.68
C PHE A 464 -34.05 -13.56 -3.88
N THR A 465 -34.42 -13.80 -5.14
CA THR A 465 -35.48 -14.75 -5.51
C THR A 465 -35.03 -15.60 -6.68
N SER A 466 -35.24 -16.92 -6.57
CA SER A 466 -35.04 -17.86 -7.68
C SER A 466 -36.32 -18.63 -7.91
N THR A 467 -36.74 -18.75 -9.17
CA THR A 467 -38.01 -19.35 -9.57
C THR A 467 -37.78 -20.47 -10.57
N TYR A 468 -38.43 -21.61 -10.35
CA TYR A 468 -38.34 -22.81 -11.18
C TYR A 468 -39.73 -23.22 -11.64
N ASN A 469 -39.85 -23.64 -12.91
CA ASN A 469 -41.09 -24.18 -13.43
C ASN A 469 -41.28 -25.61 -12.94
N ILE A 470 -42.48 -25.92 -12.47
CA ILE A 470 -42.87 -27.26 -12.04
C ILE A 470 -43.95 -27.79 -12.97
N LEU A 471 -43.81 -29.05 -13.36
CA LEU A 471 -44.85 -29.83 -14.01
C LEU A 471 -45.34 -30.90 -13.03
N VAL A 472 -46.57 -30.75 -12.56
CA VAL A 472 -47.26 -31.77 -11.78
C VAL A 472 -47.94 -32.72 -12.74
N LYS A 473 -47.44 -33.96 -12.84
CA LYS A 473 -48.01 -35.03 -13.65
C LYS A 473 -49.31 -35.51 -13.02
N GLY A 474 -50.41 -35.41 -13.78
CA GLY A 474 -51.71 -35.87 -13.30
C GLY A 474 -51.71 -37.38 -13.08
N PHE A 475 -52.53 -37.86 -12.15
CA PHE A 475 -52.69 -39.30 -11.89
C PHE A 475 -53.55 -40.01 -12.95
N GLY A 476 -53.96 -39.28 -14.01
CA GLY A 476 -54.97 -39.73 -14.97
C GLY A 476 -56.38 -39.61 -14.39
N VAL A 477 -57.39 -39.87 -15.19
CA VAL A 477 -58.75 -39.98 -14.67
C VAL A 477 -58.86 -41.32 -13.93
N LEU A 478 -59.03 -41.29 -12.60
CA LEU A 478 -59.46 -42.47 -11.85
C LEU A 478 -60.88 -42.78 -12.30
N CYS A 479 -61.04 -43.78 -13.17
CA CYS A 479 -62.37 -44.20 -13.63
C CYS A 479 -63.10 -44.81 -12.42
N GLN A 480 -64.02 -44.04 -11.83
CA GLN A 480 -64.90 -44.53 -10.77
C GLN A 480 -65.84 -45.56 -11.41
N TYR A 481 -65.78 -46.81 -10.92
CA TYR A 481 -66.70 -47.85 -11.35
C TYR A 481 -68.08 -47.55 -10.76
N ASP A 482 -68.84 -46.70 -11.43
CA ASP A 482 -70.27 -46.63 -11.18
C ASP A 482 -70.95 -47.74 -11.98
N VAL A 483 -71.82 -48.47 -11.29
CA VAL A 483 -72.35 -49.76 -11.73
C VAL A 483 -73.03 -49.64 -13.09
N GLY A 484 -72.34 -50.00 -14.18
CA GLY A 484 -72.97 -50.36 -15.45
C GLY A 484 -72.64 -49.55 -16.71
N THR A 485 -71.77 -48.54 -16.70
CA THR A 485 -71.37 -47.83 -17.93
C THR A 485 -69.87 -47.60 -18.01
N PHE A 486 -69.24 -48.19 -19.04
CA PHE A 486 -67.81 -48.05 -19.34
C PHE A 486 -67.61 -46.87 -20.30
N ASP A 487 -66.83 -45.87 -19.91
CA ASP A 487 -66.39 -44.81 -20.82
C ASP A 487 -65.23 -45.36 -21.68
N SER A 488 -65.42 -45.37 -23.01
CA SER A 488 -64.47 -45.90 -23.98
C SER A 488 -63.23 -45.01 -24.19
N THR A 489 -63.14 -43.87 -23.49
CA THR A 489 -61.99 -42.96 -23.55
C THR A 489 -60.94 -43.22 -22.45
N CYS A 490 -61.16 -44.17 -21.53
CA CYS A 490 -60.20 -44.51 -20.46
C CYS A 490 -58.96 -45.26 -21.01
N ILE A 491 -57.76 -44.76 -20.72
CA ILE A 491 -56.48 -45.45 -20.92
C ILE A 491 -56.02 -45.99 -19.56
N PHE A 492 -55.85 -47.31 -19.45
CA PHE A 492 -55.29 -47.97 -18.27
C PHE A 492 -53.76 -47.99 -18.38
N ASN A 493 -53.06 -47.51 -17.35
CA ASN A 493 -51.61 -47.67 -17.20
C ASN A 493 -51.31 -48.73 -16.14
#